data_AF-A0A4V1VJG3-F1
#
_entry.id   AF-A0A4V1VJG3-F1
#
_cell.length_a   1.000
_cell.length_b   1.000
_cell.length_c   1.000
_cell.angle_alpha   90.00
_cell.angle_beta   90.00
_cell.angle_gamma   90.00
#
_symmetry.space_group_name_H-M   'P 1'
#
loop_
_entity.id
_entity.type
_entity.pdbx_description
1 polymer ?
#
loop_
_entity_poly.entity_id
_entity_poly.type
_entity_poly.pdbx_seq_one_letter_code
_entity_poly.pdbx_strand_id
1 'polypeptide(L)' 'GWVRNRADGKVEAVVAGSEPAVQALLTACRRGPLLARVDGIEESFAELPEGDGFHQR' A
#
# COMPACT_ATOMS: atom_id res chain seq x y z
N GLY A 1 -4.81 -6.43 6.05
CA GLY A 1 -4.37 -5.18 5.42
C GLY A 1 -5.49 -4.53 4.63
N TRP A 2 -5.32 -3.28 4.23
CA TRP A 2 -6.32 -2.57 3.42
C TRP A 2 -5.67 -1.54 2.50
N VAL A 3 -6.41 -1.12 1.47
CA VAL A 3 -6.06 -0.01 0.58
C VAL A 3 -7.28 0.87 0.32
N ARG A 4 -7.10 2.19 0.23
CA ARG A 4 -8.16 3.15 -0.06
C ARG A 4 -7.66 4.27 -0.95
N ASN A 5 -8.51 4.72 -1.88
CA ASN A 5 -8.30 5.95 -2.62
C ASN A 5 -8.77 7.15 -1.79
N ARG A 6 -7.94 8.19 -1.72
CA ARG A 6 -8.28 9.47 -1.12
C ARG A 6 -8.85 10.41 -2.16
N ALA A 7 -9.67 11.36 -1.70
CA ALA A 7 -10.28 12.38 -2.56
C ALA A 7 -9.26 13.34 -3.20
N ASP A 8 -8.04 13.43 -2.63
CA ASP A 8 -6.92 14.21 -3.15
C ASP A 8 -6.07 13.45 -4.19
N GLY A 9 -6.53 12.28 -4.63
CA GLY A 9 -5.85 11.47 -5.63
C GLY A 9 -4.71 10.60 -5.07
N LYS A 10 -4.43 10.66 -3.76
CA LYS A 10 -3.48 9.75 -3.10
C LYS A 10 -4.10 8.37 -2.84
N VAL A 11 -3.23 7.38 -2.64
CA VAL A 11 -3.60 6.05 -2.14
C VAL A 11 -3.02 5.89 -0.74
N GLU A 12 -3.84 5.42 0.20
CA GLU A 12 -3.39 4.97 1.51
C GLU A 12 -3.56 3.47 1.64
N ALA A 13 -2.58 2.79 2.24
CA ALA A 13 -2.64 1.37 2.47
C ALA A 13 -1.95 0.98 3.78
N VAL A 14 -2.49 -0.04 4.45
CA VAL A 14 -1.82 -0.75 5.55
C VAL A 14 -1.56 -2.17 5.08
N VAL A 15 -0.27 -2.52 5.01
CA VAL A 15 0.22 -3.82 4.56
C VAL A 15 0.97 -4.50 5.70
N ALA A 16 0.76 -5.80 5.86
CA ALA A 16 1.39 -6.60 6.90
C ALA A 16 1.76 -7.96 6.32
N GLY A 17 2.97 -8.43 6.62
CA GLY A 17 3.53 -9.67 6.10
C GLY A 17 4.99 -9.80 6.48
N SER A 18 5.68 -10.80 5.93
CA SER A 18 7.13 -10.90 6.08
C SER A 18 7.81 -9.68 5.46
N GLU A 19 8.96 -9.28 6.00
CA GLU A 19 9.72 -8.14 5.50
C GLU A 19 10.01 -8.23 3.98
N PRO A 20 10.44 -9.38 3.41
CA PRO A 20 10.64 -9.50 1.97
C PRO A 20 9.35 -9.30 1.15
N ALA A 21 8.20 -9.76 1.66
CA ALA A 21 6.92 -9.59 0.97
C ALA A 21 6.48 -8.12 0.96
N VAL A 22 6.65 -7.42 2.09
CA VAL A 22 6.35 -5.99 2.19
C VAL A 22 7.27 -5.18 1.27
N GLN A 23 8.57 -5.48 1.25
CA GLN A 23 9.53 -4.80 0.36
C GLN A 23 9.24 -5.03 -1.13
N ALA A 24 8.83 -6.26 -1.51
CA ALA A 24 8.44 -6.57 -2.87
C ALA A 24 7.19 -5.78 -3.30
N LEU A 25 6.20 -5.69 -2.41
CA LEU A 25 4.99 -4.89 -2.64
C LEU A 25 5.31 -3.40 -2.81
N LEU A 26 6.13 -2.83 -1.92
CA LEU A 26 6.57 -1.43 -2.01
C LEU A 26 7.30 -1.15 -3.33
N THR A 27 8.14 -2.08 -3.79
CA THR A 27 8.83 -1.98 -5.08
C THR A 27 7.82 -1.96 -6.25
N ALA A 28 6.81 -2.82 -6.21
CA ALA A 28 5.74 -2.81 -7.21
C ALA A 28 4.93 -1.51 -7.17
N CYS A 29 4.63 -0.98 -5.98
CA CYS A 29 3.94 0.30 -5.80
C CYS A 29 4.73 1.47 -6.39
N ARG A 30 6.07 1.49 -6.26
CA ARG A 30 6.90 2.56 -6.86
C ARG A 30 6.82 2.57 -8.39
N ARG A 31 6.65 1.41 -9.01
CA ARG A 31 6.42 1.30 -10.46
C ARG A 31 4.99 1.71 -10.83
N GLY A 32 4.02 1.32 -10.01
CA GLY A 32 2.59 1.50 -10.28
C GLY A 32 2.06 0.60 -11.41
N PRO A 33 0.72 0.49 -11.54
CA PRO A 33 0.09 -0.17 -12.70
C PRO A 33 0.32 0.63 -14.00
N LEU A 34 0.02 0.01 -15.14
CA LEU A 34 0.35 0.51 -16.49
C LEU A 34 0.01 1.99 -16.76
N LEU A 35 -1.08 2.50 -16.19
CA LEU A 35 -1.57 3.87 -16.41
C LEU A 35 -1.33 4.81 -15.23
N ALA A 36 -0.66 4.35 -14.17
CA ALA A 36 -0.34 5.18 -13.02
C ALA A 36 1.05 5.78 -13.13
N ARG A 37 1.19 7.03 -12.68
CA ARG A 37 2.47 7.63 -12.35
C ARG A 37 2.51 7.85 -10.83
N VAL A 38 3.49 7.26 -10.17
CA VAL A 38 3.68 7.39 -8.72
C VAL A 38 4.79 8.40 -8.48
N ASP A 39 4.42 9.57 -7.97
CA ASP A 39 5.36 10.67 -7.73
C ASP A 39 6.20 10.46 -6.46
N GLY A 40 5.74 9.62 -5.52
CA GLY A 40 6.46 9.26 -4.30
C GLY A 40 5.68 8.30 -3.40
N ILE A 41 6.37 7.72 -2.40
CA ILE A 41 5.75 6.90 -1.34
C ILE A 41 6.26 7.41 0.01
N GLU A 42 5.32 7.68 0.91
CA GLU A 42 5.60 7.96 2.33
C GLU A 42 5.37 6.67 3.12
N GLU A 43 6.36 6.26 3.91
CA GLU A 43 6.34 5.00 4.65
C GLU A 43 6.43 5.27 6.16
N SER A 44 5.56 4.63 6.93
CA SER A 44 5.59 4.68 8.40
C SER A 44 5.08 3.36 8.98
N PHE A 45 5.57 2.99 10.16
CA PHE A 45 4.99 1.87 10.91
C PHE A 45 3.54 2.20 11.31
N ALA A 46 2.69 1.17 11.27
CA ALA A 46 1.28 1.25 11.64
C ALA A 46 0.92 0.07 12.54
N GLU A 47 -0.21 0.20 13.24
CA GLU A 47 -0.80 -0.92 13.97
C GLU A 47 -1.26 -2.03 13.01
N LEU A 48 -1.26 -3.27 13.49
CA LEU A 48 -1.72 -4.39 12.69
C LEU A 48 -3.21 -4.20 12.35
N PRO A 49 -3.59 -4.30 11.07
CA PRO A 49 -4.97 -4.10 10.65
C PRO A 49 -5.85 -5.23 11.20
N GLU A 50 -7.05 -4.88 11.66
CA GLU A 50 -8.04 -5.86 12.09
C GLU A 50 -8.50 -6.75 10.92
N GLY A 51 -8.60 -8.05 11.19
CA GLY A 51 -9.11 -9.05 10.27
C GLY A 51 -8.09 -9.61 9.26
N ASP A 52 -8.48 -10.71 8.65
CA ASP A 52 -7.64 -11.45 7.71
C ASP A 52 -7.72 -10.90 6.28
N GLY A 53 -6.63 -11.07 5.53
CA GLY A 53 -6.57 -10.76 4.10
C GLY A 53 -6.22 -9.30 3.78
N PHE A 54 -6.49 -8.88 2.55
CA PHE A 54 -6.19 -7.54 2.02
C PHE A 54 -7.36 -7.01 1.20
N HIS A 55 -7.97 -5.91 1.63
CA HIS A 55 -9.26 -5.44 1.11
C HIS A 55 -9.22 -3.98 0.66
N GLN A 56 -10.00 -3.64 -0.37
CA GLN A 56 -10.21 -2.25 -0.77
C GLN A 56 -11.29 -1.59 0.11
N ARG A 57 -11.04 -0.36 0.54
CA ARG A 57 -11.93 0.51 1.33
C ARG A 57 -12.26 1.81 0.60
#